data_AF-A0A924ESB2-F1
#
_entry.id   AF-A0A924ESB2-F1
#
_cell.length_a   1.000
_cell.length_b   1.000
_cell.length_c   1.000
_cell.angle_alpha   90.00
_cell.angle_beta   90.00
_cell.angle_gamma   90.00
#
_symmetry.space_group_name_H-M   'P 1'
#
loop_
_entity.id
_entity.type
_entity.pdbx_description
1 polymer ?
#
loop_
_entity_poly.entity_id
_entity_poly.type
_entity_poly.pdbx_seq_one_letter_code
_entity_poly.pdbx_strand_id
1 'polypeptide(L)'
;MPPTSIDDDVLRRLERVFSTVPVMEHSLVGTGWFGEDVLWLAPEDDGPFRSLTDAVPRELPAYPPFDGQFADVVPHLTTADRRPLDQMQSAERLVLRQLSIRCLARELSLVVRHDSSGRWTRSASFALGSASAK
;
A
#
# COMPACT_ATOMS: atom_id res chain seq x y z
N MET A 1 -2.98 10.04 -12.34
CA MET A 1 -1.95 10.51 -13.30
C MET A 1 -1.81 9.54 -14.46
N PRO A 2 -1.80 10.00 -15.72
CA PRO A 2 -1.53 9.14 -16.88
C PRO A 2 -0.13 8.52 -16.86
N PRO A 3 0.07 7.27 -17.31
CA PRO A 3 1.39 6.65 -17.42
C PRO A 3 2.43 7.48 -18.18
N THR A 4 1.99 8.15 -19.24
CA THR A 4 2.85 8.94 -20.13
C THR A 4 3.37 10.23 -19.50
N SER A 5 2.80 10.67 -18.37
CA SER A 5 3.26 11.85 -17.64
C SER A 5 4.15 11.49 -16.44
N ILE A 6 4.54 10.22 -16.29
CA ILE A 6 5.50 9.79 -15.29
C ILE A 6 6.89 9.88 -15.92
N ASP A 7 7.54 11.01 -15.77
CA ASP A 7 8.89 11.28 -16.26
C ASP A 7 9.94 11.18 -15.15
N ASP A 8 11.21 11.36 -15.52
CA ASP A 8 12.35 11.30 -14.60
C ASP A 8 12.26 12.35 -13.48
N ASP A 9 11.60 13.48 -13.71
CA ASP A 9 11.38 14.50 -12.67
C ASP A 9 10.42 13.99 -11.62
N VAL A 10 9.30 13.38 -12.02
CA VAL A 10 8.37 12.72 -11.09
C VAL A 10 9.08 11.64 -10.29
N LEU A 11 9.86 10.77 -10.94
CA LEU A 11 10.58 9.69 -10.26
C LEU A 11 11.57 10.24 -9.22
N ARG A 12 12.38 11.25 -9.57
CA ARG A 12 13.33 11.88 -8.63
C ARG A 12 12.66 12.55 -7.44
N ARG A 13 11.48 13.15 -7.64
CA ARG A 13 10.71 13.77 -6.54
C ARG A 13 10.21 12.72 -5.56
N LEU A 14 9.65 11.63 -6.07
CA LEU A 14 9.20 10.50 -5.26
C LEU A 14 10.36 9.86 -4.49
N GLU A 15 11.51 9.64 -5.14
CA GLU A 15 12.71 9.11 -4.49
C GLU A 15 13.17 9.97 -3.31
N ARG A 16 13.20 11.30 -3.47
CA ARG A 16 13.53 12.24 -2.37
C ARG A 16 12.56 12.14 -1.21
N VAL A 17 11.27 11.94 -1.47
CA VAL A 17 10.28 11.77 -0.39
C VAL A 17 10.52 10.45 0.33
N PHE A 18 10.60 9.35 -0.41
CA PHE A 18 10.63 8.02 0.18
C PHE A 18 11.96 7.71 0.88
N SER A 19 13.07 8.26 0.42
CA SER A 19 14.38 8.13 1.10
C SER A 19 14.43 8.78 2.49
N THR A 20 13.48 9.68 2.81
CA THR A 20 13.37 10.30 4.15
C THR A 20 12.60 9.45 5.15
N VAL A 21 11.87 8.44 4.66
CA VAL A 21 11.08 7.53 5.50
C VAL A 21 11.93 6.31 5.81
N PRO A 22 12.16 5.98 7.10
CA PRO A 22 13.00 4.83 7.46
C PRO A 22 12.34 3.52 7.02
N VAL A 23 13.16 2.48 6.83
CA VAL A 23 12.71 1.08 6.79
C VAL A 23 11.79 0.79 7.98
N MET A 24 10.64 0.16 7.72
CA MET A 24 9.59 -0.05 8.71
C MET A 24 9.45 -1.54 9.06
N GLU A 25 9.79 -1.87 10.30
CA GLU A 25 9.32 -3.10 10.93
C GLU A 25 7.86 -2.93 11.34
N HIS A 26 7.02 -3.89 10.98
CA HIS A 26 5.61 -3.89 11.36
C HIS A 26 5.09 -5.32 11.49
N SER A 27 3.94 -5.46 12.13
CA SER A 27 3.23 -6.73 12.26
C SER A 27 1.82 -6.61 11.71
N LEU A 28 1.33 -7.67 11.07
CA LEU A 28 -0.09 -7.81 10.72
C LEU A 28 -0.79 -8.62 11.81
N VAL A 29 -1.71 -7.99 12.53
CA VAL A 29 -2.22 -8.49 13.82
C VAL A 29 -3.74 -8.70 13.85
N GLY A 30 -4.45 -8.30 12.79
CA GLY A 30 -5.90 -8.43 12.72
C GLY A 30 -6.40 -8.68 11.30
N THR A 31 -7.65 -9.09 11.19
CA THR A 31 -8.40 -9.12 9.93
C THR A 31 -9.44 -8.00 9.94
N GLY A 32 -9.81 -7.54 8.76
CA GLY A 32 -10.89 -6.59 8.56
C GLY A 32 -11.53 -6.80 7.19
N TRP A 33 -12.66 -6.14 6.98
CA TRP A 33 -13.45 -6.28 5.77
C TRP A 33 -13.90 -4.94 5.21
N PHE A 34 -13.96 -4.83 3.89
CA PHE A 34 -14.79 -3.83 3.23
C PHE A 34 -16.05 -4.51 2.71
N GLY A 35 -17.16 -4.30 3.42
CA GLY A 35 -18.41 -5.02 3.16
C GLY A 35 -18.20 -6.54 3.22
N GLU A 36 -18.70 -7.25 2.22
CA GLU A 36 -18.53 -8.70 2.08
C GLU A 36 -17.51 -9.09 1.00
N ASP A 37 -16.96 -8.09 0.30
CA ASP A 37 -16.22 -8.29 -0.94
C ASP A 37 -14.71 -8.35 -0.75
N VAL A 38 -14.15 -7.68 0.26
CA VAL A 38 -12.70 -7.59 0.44
C VAL A 38 -12.32 -7.96 1.87
N LEU A 39 -11.54 -9.02 2.01
CA LEU A 39 -10.91 -9.43 3.27
C LEU A 39 -9.45 -8.94 3.26
N TRP A 40 -9.04 -8.29 4.34
CA TRP A 40 -7.71 -7.69 4.46
C TRP A 40 -7.11 -7.86 5.85
N LEU A 41 -5.79 -7.67 5.95
CA LEU A 41 -5.04 -7.71 7.21
C LEU A 41 -4.68 -6.31 7.68
N ALA A 42 -4.87 -6.08 8.97
CA ALA A 42 -4.56 -4.83 9.65
C ALA A 42 -3.10 -4.83 10.15
N PRO A 43 -2.31 -3.78 9.88
CA PRO A 43 -1.08 -3.56 10.62
C PRO A 43 -1.38 -3.25 12.10
N GLU A 44 -0.42 -3.50 12.98
CA GLU A 44 -0.51 -3.11 14.40
C GLU A 44 -0.56 -1.59 14.58
N ASP A 45 0.25 -0.87 13.79
CA ASP A 45 0.23 0.60 13.68
C ASP A 45 0.15 0.96 12.19
N ASP A 46 -0.90 1.70 11.81
CA ASP A 46 -1.14 2.14 10.43
C ASP A 46 -0.56 3.53 10.14
N GLY A 47 -0.11 4.26 11.17
CA GLY A 47 0.39 5.64 11.08
C GLY A 47 1.54 5.84 10.08
N PRO A 48 2.56 4.96 10.04
CA PRO A 48 3.64 5.05 9.06
C PRO A 48 3.15 4.92 7.61
N PHE A 49 2.18 4.03 7.35
CA PHE A 49 1.62 3.83 6.02
C PHE A 49 0.70 4.97 5.59
N ARG A 50 -0.07 5.55 6.53
CA ARG A 50 -0.82 6.79 6.29
C ARG A 50 0.11 7.93 5.91
N SER A 51 1.20 8.10 6.68
CA SER A 51 2.20 9.13 6.43
C SER A 51 2.84 9.01 5.04
N LEU A 52 3.15 7.79 4.60
CA LEU A 52 3.64 7.53 3.23
C LEU A 52 2.60 7.90 2.16
N THR A 53 1.34 7.52 2.39
CA THR A 53 0.23 7.81 1.47
C THR A 53 0.01 9.32 1.34
N ASP A 54 0.10 10.06 2.46
CA ASP A 54 -0.08 11.51 2.51
C ASP A 54 1.14 12.30 2.02
N ALA A 55 2.32 11.69 1.93
CA ALA A 55 3.52 12.36 1.45
C ALA A 55 3.49 12.58 -0.07
N VAL A 56 2.90 11.65 -0.83
CA VAL A 56 2.80 11.74 -2.29
C VAL A 56 2.04 12.99 -2.77
N PRO A 57 0.81 13.29 -2.29
CA PRO A 57 0.07 14.47 -2.74
C PRO A 57 0.72 15.80 -2.34
N ARG A 58 1.66 15.83 -1.38
CA ARG A 58 2.44 17.05 -1.08
C ARG A 58 3.39 17.41 -2.23
N GLU A 59 3.95 16.40 -2.90
CA GLU A 59 4.73 16.60 -4.12
C GLU A 59 3.84 16.66 -5.36
N LEU A 60 2.74 15.90 -5.40
CA LEU A 60 1.88 15.81 -6.56
C LEU A 60 0.43 16.22 -6.22
N PRO A 61 0.15 17.51 -5.93
CA PRO A 61 -1.15 17.94 -5.41
C PRO A 61 -2.34 17.68 -6.35
N ALA A 62 -2.08 17.61 -7.66
CA ALA A 62 -3.10 17.30 -8.66
C ALA A 62 -3.56 15.82 -8.63
N TYR A 63 -2.88 14.96 -7.85
CA TYR A 63 -3.12 13.52 -7.82
C TYR A 63 -3.28 13.02 -6.37
N PRO A 64 -4.39 13.39 -5.69
CA PRO A 64 -4.68 12.83 -4.38
C PRO A 64 -4.93 11.31 -4.46
N PRO A 65 -4.68 10.56 -3.36
CA PRO A 65 -5.01 9.14 -3.29
C PRO A 65 -6.47 8.88 -3.69
N PHE A 66 -6.67 7.91 -4.59
CA PHE A 66 -8.00 7.52 -5.08
C PHE A 66 -8.85 8.69 -5.61
N ASP A 67 -8.20 9.70 -6.22
CA ASP A 67 -8.83 10.93 -6.71
C ASP A 67 -9.67 11.66 -5.63
N GLY A 68 -9.36 11.46 -4.35
CA GLY A 68 -10.06 12.06 -3.21
C GLY A 68 -11.44 11.44 -2.93
N GLN A 69 -11.74 10.26 -3.49
CA GLN A 69 -13.04 9.60 -3.34
C GLN A 69 -13.37 9.18 -1.90
N PHE A 70 -12.36 8.91 -1.08
CA PHE A 70 -12.53 8.39 0.27
C PHE A 70 -12.11 9.43 1.31
N ALA A 71 -12.98 9.64 2.31
CA ALA A 71 -12.68 10.50 3.45
C ALA A 71 -11.63 9.88 4.40
N ASP A 72 -11.55 8.55 4.43
CA ASP A 72 -10.54 7.80 5.16
C ASP A 72 -9.91 6.76 4.24
N VAL A 73 -8.57 6.75 4.21
CA VAL A 73 -7.77 5.76 3.48
C VAL A 73 -7.17 4.83 4.51
N VAL A 74 -7.66 3.60 4.55
CA VAL A 74 -7.24 2.57 5.51
C VAL A 74 -6.06 1.77 4.94
N PRO A 75 -4.85 1.82 5.52
CA PRO A 75 -3.76 0.95 5.10
C PRO A 75 -4.03 -0.50 5.49
N HIS A 76 -3.88 -1.41 4.53
CA HIS A 76 -4.20 -2.83 4.72
C HIS A 76 -3.45 -3.71 3.71
N LEU A 77 -3.41 -5.02 3.98
CA LEU A 77 -2.98 -6.02 3.01
C LEU A 77 -4.17 -6.89 2.58
N THR A 78 -4.68 -6.68 1.37
CA THR A 78 -5.76 -7.50 0.81
C THR A 78 -5.32 -8.96 0.70
N THR A 79 -6.12 -9.86 1.27
CA THR A 79 -5.86 -11.30 1.25
C THR A 79 -6.87 -12.04 0.36
N ALA A 80 -8.08 -11.51 0.21
CA ALA A 80 -9.06 -12.02 -0.74
C ALA A 80 -9.98 -10.88 -1.26
N ASP A 81 -10.43 -11.02 -2.51
CA ASP A 81 -11.22 -10.02 -3.24
C ASP A 81 -12.30 -10.72 -4.09
N ARG A 82 -13.57 -10.35 -3.87
CA ARG A 82 -14.79 -10.75 -4.60
C ARG A 82 -14.88 -12.24 -4.89
N ARG A 83 -14.75 -13.06 -3.84
CA ARG A 83 -14.99 -14.51 -3.87
C ARG A 83 -16.30 -14.85 -3.16
N PRO A 84 -16.87 -16.05 -3.36
CA PRO A 84 -18.02 -16.50 -2.58
C PRO A 84 -17.79 -16.33 -1.07
N LEU A 85 -18.78 -15.80 -0.35
CA LEU A 85 -18.64 -15.37 1.05
C LEU A 85 -18.18 -16.51 1.97
N ASP A 86 -18.64 -17.73 1.75
CA ASP A 86 -18.22 -18.93 2.48
C ASP A 86 -16.71 -19.23 2.31
N GLN A 87 -16.16 -19.01 1.12
CA GLN A 87 -14.73 -19.12 0.84
C GLN A 87 -13.96 -17.99 1.53
N MET A 88 -14.48 -16.76 1.47
CA MET A 88 -13.85 -15.60 2.11
C MET A 88 -13.77 -15.78 3.63
N GLN A 89 -14.87 -16.20 4.28
CA GLN A 89 -14.91 -16.52 5.71
C GLN A 89 -14.00 -17.70 6.07
N SER A 90 -13.87 -18.68 5.18
CA SER A 90 -12.94 -19.80 5.36
C SER A 90 -11.48 -19.33 5.30
N ALA A 91 -11.14 -18.43 4.37
CA ALA A 91 -9.83 -17.82 4.28
C ALA A 91 -9.50 -17.01 5.53
N GLU A 92 -10.44 -16.21 6.03
CA GLU A 92 -10.26 -15.46 7.29
C GLU A 92 -9.92 -16.38 8.46
N ARG A 93 -10.68 -17.47 8.66
CA ARG A 93 -10.40 -18.44 9.74
C ARG A 93 -9.03 -19.10 9.64
N LEU A 94 -8.49 -19.26 8.43
CA LEU A 94 -7.15 -19.80 8.23
C LEU A 94 -6.08 -18.76 8.58
N VAL A 95 -6.27 -17.51 8.15
CA VAL A 95 -5.30 -16.43 8.36
C VAL A 95 -5.27 -15.98 9.82
N LEU A 96 -6.41 -15.94 10.52
CA LEU A 96 -6.49 -15.63 11.95
C LEU A 96 -5.53 -16.50 12.79
N ARG A 97 -5.29 -17.75 12.38
CA ARG A 97 -4.39 -18.69 13.06
C ARG A 97 -2.89 -18.39 12.84
N GLN A 98 -2.59 -17.52 11.88
CA GLN A 98 -1.23 -17.16 11.46
C GLN A 98 -0.87 -15.71 11.83
N LEU A 99 -1.78 -14.95 12.46
CA LEU A 99 -1.59 -13.54 12.79
C LEU A 99 -0.44 -13.31 13.78
N SER A 100 -0.03 -12.05 13.87
CA SER A 100 1.30 -11.60 14.32
C SER A 100 2.38 -11.89 13.28
N ILE A 101 2.03 -11.72 12.00
CA ILE A 101 2.97 -11.86 10.88
C ILE A 101 3.92 -10.67 10.92
N ARG A 102 5.18 -10.90 11.25
CA ARG A 102 6.23 -9.87 11.25
C ARG A 102 6.75 -9.62 9.85
N CYS A 103 6.85 -8.35 9.49
CA CYS A 103 7.20 -7.88 8.15
C CYS A 103 8.26 -6.77 8.23
N LEU A 104 9.01 -6.61 7.13
CA LEU A 104 9.97 -5.52 6.95
C LEU A 104 9.71 -4.83 5.61
N ALA A 105 9.14 -3.62 5.65
CA ALA A 105 8.98 -2.79 4.47
C ALA A 105 10.26 -1.99 4.22
N ARG A 106 10.86 -2.16 3.03
CA ARG A 106 12.15 -1.56 2.66
C ARG A 106 12.13 -0.70 1.40
N GLU A 107 11.06 -0.80 0.63
CA GLU A 107 10.92 -0.12 -0.65
C GLU A 107 9.46 0.10 -1.01
N LEU A 108 9.20 1.11 -1.82
CA LEU A 108 7.94 1.29 -2.54
C LEU A 108 8.10 0.86 -3.99
N SER A 109 7.03 0.33 -4.56
CA SER A 109 6.97 0.00 -5.98
C SER A 109 6.00 0.94 -6.68
N LEU A 110 6.46 1.61 -7.74
CA LEU A 110 5.57 2.24 -8.70
C LEU A 110 5.05 1.14 -9.65
N VAL A 111 3.74 0.93 -9.62
CA VAL A 111 3.05 0.03 -10.55
C VAL A 111 2.15 0.83 -11.47
N VAL A 112 2.14 0.46 -12.74
CA VAL A 112 1.42 1.16 -13.79
C VAL A 112 0.63 0.13 -14.59
N ARG A 113 -0.58 0.51 -14.99
CA ARG A 113 -1.39 -0.25 -15.94
C ARG A 113 -1.33 0.47 -17.29
N HIS A 114 -0.56 -0.08 -18.23
CA HIS A 114 -0.27 0.56 -19.52
C HIS A 114 -1.36 0.35 -20.58
N ASP A 115 -2.18 -0.68 -20.44
CA ASP A 115 -3.17 -1.07 -21.43
C ASP A 115 -4.50 -1.50 -20.79
N SER A 116 -5.48 -1.80 -21.64
CA SER A 116 -6.79 -2.31 -21.24
C SER A 116 -6.77 -3.78 -20.79
N SER A 117 -5.62 -4.47 -20.82
CA SER A 117 -5.52 -5.88 -20.41
C SER A 117 -5.81 -6.08 -18.91
N GLY A 118 -5.80 -4.99 -18.14
CA GLY A 118 -5.99 -5.04 -16.69
C GLY A 118 -4.71 -5.37 -15.92
N ARG A 119 -3.60 -5.68 -16.59
CA ARG A 119 -2.36 -6.10 -15.92
C ARG A 119 -1.56 -4.91 -15.38
N TRP A 120 -1.14 -5.03 -14.12
CA TRP A 120 -0.18 -4.13 -13.51
C TRP A 120 1.25 -4.55 -13.82
N THR A 121 2.10 -3.60 -14.16
CA THR A 121 3.54 -3.80 -14.33
C THR A 121 4.31 -2.85 -13.42
N ARG A 122 5.35 -3.36 -12.78
CA ARG A 122 6.26 -2.52 -11.99
C ARG A 122 7.09 -1.65 -12.94
N SER A 123 7.00 -0.33 -12.78
CA SER A 123 7.72 0.65 -13.59
C SER A 123 8.98 1.16 -12.87
N ALA A 124 8.96 1.24 -11.54
CA ALA A 124 10.10 1.71 -10.74
C ALA A 124 10.01 1.19 -9.29
N SER A 125 11.10 1.38 -8.56
CA SER A 125 11.26 1.03 -7.15
C SER A 125 11.95 2.18 -6.44
N PHE A 126 11.55 2.46 -5.20
CA PHE A 126 12.17 3.50 -4.38
C PHE A 126 12.56 2.89 -3.04
N ALA A 127 13.84 2.92 -2.71
CA ALA A 127 14.29 2.46 -1.40
C ALA A 127 13.78 3.43 -0.31
N LEU A 128 13.36 2.86 0.82
CA LEU A 128 13.21 3.61 2.06
C LEU A 128 14.59 3.95 2.63
N GLY A 129 14.66 5.02 3.42
CA GLY A 129 15.87 5.41 4.14
C GLY A 129 16.34 4.33 5.12
N SER A 130 17.60 4.40 5.55
CA SER A 130 18.12 3.46 6.55
C SER A 130 17.29 3.50 7.82
N ALA A 131 17.17 2.36 8.50
CA ALA A 131 16.50 2.30 9.80
C ALA A 131 17.07 3.37 10.73
N SER A 132 16.21 4.19 11.33
CA SER A 132 16.66 5.13 12.36
C SER A 132 17.26 4.32 13.50
N ALA A 133 18.48 4.68 13.92
CA ALA A 133 19.08 4.08 15.11
C ALA A 133 18.13 4.34 16.29
N LYS A 134 17.72 3.25 16.96
CA LYS A 134 16.82 3.28 18.11
C LYS A 134 17.53 3.81 19.35
#